data_AF-A0A962K6R0-F1
#
_entry.id   AF-A0A962K6R0-F1
#
_cell.length_a   1.000
_cell.length_b   1.000
_cell.length_c   1.000
_cell.angle_alpha   90.00
_cell.angle_beta   90.00
_cell.angle_gamma   90.00
#
_symmetry.space_group_name_H-M   'P 1'
#
loop_
_entity.id
_entity.type
_entity.pdbx_description
1 polymer ?
#
loop_
_entity_poly.entity_id
_entity_poly.type
_entity_poly.pdbx_seq_one_letter_code
_entity_poly.pdbx_strand_id
1 'polypeptide(L)'
;MALAVTVGLSSPVIAHTRFEIPVINEGQRVYNNMVIGHGCGENDVYGTSVVFPDGATSSVTVDGEPHAGSLGDFLSNWGNSVQAVYSRALFDATGGKEDNNGNSVGFWAGGNPLPHHLVGLVPFRTSAINFVAESCAVSVRFYVSIVDICQITTAEELTNEGVAGLWTHNNLGTVFDRISSSDDGPAPLTVMRDLEANPLPASCGVDGVAVEVRPSADQINRDMPIRYEGVQAWPIP
;
A
#
# COMPACT_ATOMS: atom_id res chain seq x y z
N MET A 1 14.17 37.95 19.82
CA MET A 1 14.85 36.96 18.95
C MET A 1 13.85 35.87 18.64
N ALA A 2 13.30 35.86 17.43
CA ALA A 2 12.39 34.82 16.98
C ALA A 2 13.20 33.77 16.21
N LEU A 3 13.20 32.53 16.69
CA LEU A 3 13.84 31.40 16.05
C LEU A 3 12.85 30.86 15.00
N ALA A 4 13.16 31.04 13.70
CA ALA A 4 12.40 30.44 12.62
C ALA A 4 12.81 28.97 12.48
N VAL A 5 11.89 28.05 12.78
CA VAL A 5 12.06 26.62 12.49
C VAL A 5 11.71 26.40 11.02
N THR A 6 12.72 26.23 10.18
CA THR A 6 12.54 25.75 8.81
C THR A 6 12.25 24.25 8.86
N VAL A 7 10.98 23.88 8.70
CA VAL A 7 10.59 22.50 8.37
C VAL A 7 11.12 22.22 6.96
N GLY A 8 12.16 21.39 6.87
CA GLY A 8 12.68 20.92 5.61
C GLY A 8 11.65 20.02 4.94
N LEU A 9 11.03 20.49 3.86
CA LEU A 9 10.32 19.65 2.90
C LEU A 9 11.38 18.80 2.19
N SER A 10 11.59 17.56 2.63
CA SER A 10 12.30 16.59 1.81
C SER A 10 11.46 16.38 0.54
N SER A 11 12.05 16.63 -0.63
CA SER A 11 11.42 16.20 -1.88
C SER A 11 11.25 14.68 -1.80
N PRO A 12 10.05 14.11 -1.98
CA PRO A 12 9.96 12.67 -2.18
C PRO A 12 10.81 12.39 -3.42
N VAL A 13 11.72 11.44 -3.34
CA VAL A 13 12.46 10.97 -4.50
C VAL A 13 11.40 10.56 -5.52
N ILE A 14 11.25 11.35 -6.59
CA ILE A 14 10.20 11.28 -7.64
C ILE A 14 10.18 9.92 -8.37
N ALA A 15 11.10 9.03 -8.01
CA ALA A 15 11.23 7.69 -8.52
C ALA A 15 10.12 6.71 -8.05
N HIS A 16 9.78 6.72 -6.76
CA HIS A 16 8.98 5.61 -6.21
C HIS A 16 7.52 5.63 -6.67
N THR A 17 6.97 4.45 -6.95
CA THR A 17 5.52 4.30 -7.12
C THR A 17 4.82 4.58 -5.78
N ARG A 18 3.85 5.48 -5.82
CA ARG A 18 3.16 6.06 -4.64
C ARG A 18 1.69 6.30 -4.95
N PHE A 19 0.93 6.76 -3.96
CA PHE A 19 -0.45 7.19 -4.16
C PHE A 19 -0.52 8.69 -4.45
N GLU A 20 -1.42 9.08 -5.36
CA GLU A 20 -1.69 10.49 -5.66
C GLU A 20 -2.24 11.21 -4.42
N ILE A 21 -3.11 10.54 -3.66
CA ILE A 21 -3.64 11.00 -2.38
C ILE A 21 -3.13 10.05 -1.28
N PRO A 22 -1.98 10.33 -0.64
CA PRO A 22 -1.40 9.46 0.37
C PRO A 22 -2.05 9.63 1.76
N VAL A 23 -2.92 10.63 1.93
CA VAL A 23 -3.62 10.92 3.19
C VAL A 23 -5.10 11.09 2.88
N ILE A 24 -5.94 10.29 3.54
CA ILE A 24 -7.41 10.35 3.45
C ILE A 24 -8.00 10.55 4.84
N ASN A 25 -9.22 11.08 4.92
CA ASN A 25 -9.90 11.30 6.19
C ASN A 25 -10.92 10.19 6.47
N GLU A 26 -11.13 9.95 7.76
CA GLU A 26 -12.21 9.11 8.28
C GLU A 26 -13.57 9.47 7.65
N GLY A 27 -14.41 8.46 7.44
CA GLY A 27 -15.76 8.64 6.91
C GLY A 27 -15.82 9.02 5.43
N GLN A 28 -14.69 9.25 4.77
CA GLN A 28 -14.65 9.67 3.37
C GLN A 28 -14.33 8.51 2.43
N ARG A 29 -15.16 8.33 1.41
CA ARG A 29 -14.83 7.50 0.23
C ARG A 29 -13.96 8.33 -0.71
N VAL A 30 -12.82 7.79 -1.11
CA VAL A 30 -11.87 8.48 -1.99
C VAL A 30 -11.61 7.65 -3.23
N TYR A 31 -11.75 8.25 -4.41
CA TYR A 31 -11.16 7.73 -5.65
C TYR A 31 -9.74 8.25 -5.74
N ASN A 32 -8.79 7.37 -5.99
CA ASN A 32 -7.36 7.66 -5.93
C ASN A 32 -6.64 6.90 -7.02
N ASN A 33 -5.39 7.26 -7.28
CA ASN A 33 -4.53 6.58 -8.23
C ASN A 33 -3.26 6.09 -7.54
N MET A 34 -2.85 4.87 -7.87
CA MET A 34 -1.46 4.48 -7.73
C MET A 34 -0.70 5.07 -8.93
N VAL A 35 0.35 5.81 -8.65
CA VAL A 35 1.15 6.56 -9.61
C VAL A 35 2.44 5.79 -9.86
N ILE A 36 2.57 5.18 -11.03
CA ILE A 36 3.83 4.58 -11.50
C ILE A 36 4.70 5.72 -12.03
N GLY A 37 5.76 6.06 -11.31
CA GLY A 37 6.60 7.23 -11.61
C GLY A 37 7.57 7.02 -12.78
N HIS A 38 8.09 5.81 -12.93
CA HIS A 38 8.98 5.40 -14.02
C HIS A 38 9.03 3.87 -14.14
N GLY A 39 9.70 3.38 -15.19
CA GLY A 39 9.96 1.95 -15.41
C GLY A 39 11.16 1.38 -14.63
N CYS A 40 11.49 0.11 -14.81
CA CYS A 40 12.62 -0.49 -14.08
C CYS A 40 13.94 -0.18 -14.80
N GLY A 41 14.50 1.00 -14.52
CA GLY A 41 15.54 1.60 -15.35
C GLY A 41 14.94 2.08 -16.67
N GLU A 42 15.50 1.64 -17.78
CA GLU A 42 15.00 1.95 -19.13
C GLU A 42 13.95 0.95 -19.65
N ASN A 43 13.48 0.04 -18.78
CA ASN A 43 12.49 -0.99 -19.15
C ASN A 43 11.06 -0.52 -18.89
N ASP A 44 10.19 -0.76 -19.86
CA ASP A 44 8.78 -0.41 -19.78
C ASP A 44 8.01 -1.21 -18.71
N VAL A 45 6.96 -0.56 -18.22
CA VAL A 45 5.80 -1.00 -17.42
C VAL A 45 4.88 -2.09 -17.97
N TYR A 46 5.00 -3.40 -17.74
CA TYR A 46 4.00 -4.38 -18.26
C TYR A 46 2.80 -4.62 -17.34
N GLY A 47 2.97 -4.34 -16.06
CA GLY A 47 1.89 -4.46 -15.08
C GLY A 47 2.32 -4.07 -13.68
N THR A 48 1.40 -4.19 -12.74
CA THR A 48 1.64 -3.88 -11.34
C THR A 48 0.81 -4.82 -10.45
N SER A 49 1.35 -5.10 -9.27
CA SER A 49 0.70 -5.89 -8.23
C SER A 49 0.75 -5.12 -6.91
N VAL A 50 -0.41 -4.93 -6.28
CA VAL A 50 -0.57 -4.08 -5.10
C VAL A 50 -1.24 -4.88 -3.99
N VAL A 51 -0.64 -4.88 -2.79
CA VAL A 51 -1.15 -5.57 -1.60
C VAL A 51 -1.19 -4.61 -0.42
N PHE A 52 -2.40 -4.36 0.07
CA PHE A 52 -2.66 -3.60 1.30
C PHE A 52 -2.62 -4.54 2.51
N PRO A 53 -2.02 -4.14 3.65
CA PRO A 53 -2.05 -4.95 4.86
C PRO A 53 -3.48 -5.36 5.23
N ASP A 54 -3.72 -6.65 5.45
CA ASP A 54 -5.08 -7.18 5.66
C ASP A 54 -5.60 -6.98 7.10
N GLY A 55 -4.72 -6.65 8.04
CA GLY A 55 -5.04 -6.54 9.47
C GLY A 55 -5.26 -7.88 10.18
N ALA A 56 -5.31 -9.00 9.45
CA ALA A 56 -5.53 -10.34 10.00
C ALA A 56 -4.22 -10.98 10.46
N THR A 57 -3.16 -10.84 9.66
CA THR A 57 -1.80 -11.30 10.01
C THR A 57 -0.80 -10.16 10.09
N SER A 58 -1.24 -8.93 9.80
CA SER A 58 -0.40 -7.74 9.78
C SER A 58 0.26 -7.46 11.13
N SER A 59 1.49 -6.94 11.09
CA SER A 59 2.13 -6.35 12.27
C SER A 59 1.53 -4.96 12.50
N VAL A 60 1.19 -4.67 13.76
CA VAL A 60 0.65 -3.38 14.18
C VAL A 60 1.58 -2.77 15.23
N THR A 61 1.90 -1.48 15.07
CA THR A 61 2.62 -0.70 16.07
C THR A 61 1.82 0.53 16.46
N VAL A 62 2.05 1.01 17.69
CA VAL A 62 1.48 2.24 18.25
C VAL A 62 2.63 3.11 18.72
N ASP A 63 2.80 4.27 18.11
CA ASP A 63 3.94 5.18 18.32
C ASP A 63 5.31 4.48 18.21
N GLY A 64 5.39 3.50 17.30
CA GLY A 64 6.59 2.70 17.05
C GLY A 64 6.73 1.44 17.91
N GLU A 65 5.94 1.31 18.98
CA GLU A 65 5.97 0.13 19.85
C GLU A 65 5.04 -0.98 19.35
N PRO A 66 5.43 -2.27 19.41
CA PRO A 66 4.57 -3.37 18.99
C PRO A 66 3.25 -3.43 19.76
N HIS A 67 2.14 -3.57 19.04
CA HIS A 67 0.81 -3.79 19.60
C HIS A 67 0.44 -5.26 19.50
N ALA A 68 0.01 -5.86 20.62
CA ALA A 68 -0.34 -7.29 20.67
C ALA A 68 -1.76 -7.60 20.17
N GLY A 69 -2.62 -6.58 20.09
CA GLY A 69 -3.98 -6.72 19.60
C GLY A 69 -4.08 -6.64 18.08
N SER A 70 -5.30 -6.45 17.57
CA SER A 70 -5.58 -6.46 16.14
C SER A 70 -5.78 -5.06 15.57
N LEU A 71 -5.77 -4.92 14.25
CA LEU A 71 -6.19 -3.67 13.59
C LEU A 71 -7.63 -3.26 13.97
N GLY A 72 -8.48 -4.22 14.35
CA GLY A 72 -9.84 -3.99 14.82
C GLY A 72 -9.94 -3.16 16.10
N ASP A 73 -8.84 -3.01 16.86
CA ASP A 73 -8.80 -2.14 18.04
C ASP A 73 -8.77 -0.65 17.66
N PHE A 74 -8.47 -0.35 16.39
CA PHE A 74 -8.32 1.02 15.87
C PHE A 74 -9.35 1.36 14.80
N LEU A 75 -9.67 0.42 13.90
CA LEU A 75 -10.60 0.61 12.80
C LEU A 75 -11.76 -0.38 12.88
N SER A 76 -12.98 0.11 12.67
CA SER A 76 -14.20 -0.70 12.79
C SER A 76 -14.58 -1.44 11.51
N ASN A 77 -14.02 -1.07 10.36
CA ASN A 77 -14.49 -1.55 9.06
C ASN A 77 -13.39 -1.66 7.97
N TRP A 78 -12.17 -2.04 8.34
CA TRP A 78 -11.07 -2.16 7.37
C TRP A 78 -11.29 -3.22 6.27
N GLY A 79 -11.90 -4.36 6.59
CA GLY A 79 -12.17 -5.40 5.59
C GLY A 79 -12.95 -4.86 4.39
N ASN A 80 -12.54 -5.24 3.17
CA ASN A 80 -13.12 -4.73 1.90
C ASN A 80 -13.01 -3.21 1.68
N SER A 81 -12.13 -2.52 2.42
CA SER A 81 -12.01 -1.06 2.30
C SER A 81 -11.36 -0.57 1.02
N VAL A 82 -10.59 -1.42 0.34
CA VAL A 82 -9.90 -1.07 -0.91
C VAL A 82 -10.53 -1.84 -2.05
N GLN A 83 -10.78 -1.19 -3.18
CA GLN A 83 -11.28 -1.86 -4.38
C GLN A 83 -10.64 -1.26 -5.63
N ALA A 84 -10.25 -2.13 -6.56
CA ALA A 84 -9.84 -1.71 -7.90
C ALA A 84 -10.96 -0.93 -8.59
N VAL A 85 -10.59 0.10 -9.34
CA VAL A 85 -11.51 0.77 -10.26
C VAL A 85 -11.13 0.32 -11.66
N TYR A 86 -12.09 -0.28 -12.37
CA TYR A 86 -11.81 -0.78 -13.71
C TYR A 86 -11.51 0.37 -14.66
N SER A 87 -10.33 0.33 -15.27
CA SER A 87 -9.91 1.27 -16.30
C SER A 87 -8.93 0.58 -17.25
N ARG A 88 -9.16 0.75 -18.55
CA ARG A 88 -8.24 0.29 -19.61
C ARG A 88 -7.35 1.40 -20.16
N ALA A 89 -7.28 2.54 -19.46
CA ALA A 89 -6.53 3.70 -19.94
C ALA A 89 -5.01 3.46 -19.97
N LEU A 90 -4.52 2.56 -19.11
CA LEU A 90 -3.10 2.21 -19.01
C LEU A 90 -2.83 0.76 -19.44
N PHE A 91 -3.51 -0.19 -18.79
CA PHE A 91 -3.33 -1.63 -18.98
C PHE A 91 -4.59 -2.29 -19.53
N ASP A 92 -4.46 -3.43 -20.21
CA ASP A 92 -5.58 -4.11 -20.84
C ASP A 92 -6.51 -4.82 -19.86
N ALA A 93 -5.94 -5.31 -18.75
CA ALA A 93 -6.65 -6.06 -17.74
C ALA A 93 -6.40 -5.49 -16.34
N THR A 94 -7.36 -5.69 -15.47
CA THR A 94 -7.30 -5.33 -14.05
C THR A 94 -8.11 -6.35 -13.26
N GLY A 95 -7.63 -6.72 -12.09
CA GLY A 95 -8.33 -7.63 -11.18
C GLY A 95 -8.15 -7.25 -9.73
N GLY A 96 -9.16 -7.55 -8.91
CA GLY A 96 -9.04 -7.48 -7.46
C GLY A 96 -8.23 -8.67 -6.93
N LYS A 97 -7.62 -8.47 -5.77
CA LYS A 97 -7.05 -9.54 -4.94
C LYS A 97 -7.93 -9.70 -3.72
N GLU A 98 -8.25 -10.93 -3.38
CA GLU A 98 -9.11 -11.27 -2.25
C GLU A 98 -8.39 -12.24 -1.32
N ASP A 99 -8.57 -12.09 -0.01
CA ASP A 99 -8.16 -13.09 0.97
C ASP A 99 -9.08 -14.32 0.91
N ASN A 100 -8.80 -15.32 1.75
CA ASN A 100 -9.60 -16.56 1.83
C ASN A 100 -11.06 -16.34 2.28
N ASN A 101 -11.40 -15.15 2.80
CA ASN A 101 -12.75 -14.79 3.23
C ASN A 101 -13.48 -13.92 2.18
N GLY A 102 -12.85 -13.68 1.02
CA GLY A 102 -13.39 -12.82 -0.02
C GLY A 102 -13.23 -11.32 0.29
N ASN A 103 -12.42 -10.94 1.28
CA ASN A 103 -12.13 -9.53 1.51
C ASN A 103 -11.10 -9.05 0.50
N SER A 104 -11.35 -7.90 -0.12
CA SER A 104 -10.36 -7.29 -0.99
C SER A 104 -9.13 -6.83 -0.19
N VAL A 105 -7.96 -7.32 -0.61
CA VAL A 105 -6.64 -7.04 -0.02
C VAL A 105 -5.70 -6.31 -0.97
N GLY A 106 -6.19 -5.95 -2.16
CA GLY A 106 -5.41 -5.25 -3.16
C GLY A 106 -5.93 -5.47 -4.57
N PHE A 107 -5.06 -5.22 -5.54
CA PHE A 107 -5.40 -5.33 -6.94
C PHE A 107 -4.15 -5.54 -7.80
N TRP A 108 -4.38 -5.87 -9.06
CA TRP A 108 -3.33 -5.91 -10.08
C TRP A 108 -3.87 -5.32 -11.38
N ALA A 109 -2.97 -4.83 -12.22
CA ALA A 109 -3.27 -4.44 -13.59
C ALA A 109 -2.11 -4.85 -14.50
N GLY A 110 -2.39 -5.19 -15.76
CA GLY A 110 -1.34 -5.60 -16.70
C GLY A 110 -1.84 -5.73 -18.14
N GLY A 111 -0.89 -5.74 -19.09
CA GLY A 111 -1.18 -5.81 -20.52
C GLY A 111 -0.25 -4.92 -21.33
N ASN A 112 -0.81 -4.06 -22.18
CA ASN A 112 -0.05 -3.08 -22.96
C ASN A 112 0.98 -2.30 -22.12
N PRO A 113 2.25 -2.21 -22.55
CA PRO A 113 3.30 -1.62 -21.74
C PRO A 113 3.14 -0.10 -21.59
N LEU A 114 3.39 0.40 -20.37
CA LEU A 114 3.65 1.81 -20.08
C LEU A 114 5.11 2.14 -20.42
N PRO A 115 5.38 3.05 -21.37
CA PRO A 115 6.74 3.49 -21.66
C PRO A 115 7.46 4.00 -20.40
N HIS A 116 8.70 3.56 -20.18
CA HIS A 116 9.47 3.81 -18.94
C HIS A 116 9.65 5.28 -18.55
N HIS A 117 9.53 6.20 -19.51
CA HIS A 117 9.68 7.64 -19.33
C HIS A 117 8.35 8.38 -19.09
N LEU A 118 7.22 7.67 -19.06
CA LEU A 118 5.90 8.22 -18.83
C LEU A 118 5.37 7.81 -17.45
N VAL A 119 4.51 8.67 -16.90
CA VAL A 119 3.79 8.40 -15.66
C VAL A 119 2.52 7.61 -15.96
N GLY A 120 2.30 6.54 -15.20
CA GLY A 120 1.08 5.73 -15.25
C GLY A 120 0.17 5.98 -14.06
N LEU A 121 -1.15 6.02 -14.29
CA LEU A 121 -2.16 6.11 -13.24
C LEU A 121 -3.03 4.84 -13.23
N VAL A 122 -2.98 4.09 -12.13
CA VAL A 122 -3.82 2.91 -11.91
C VAL A 122 -4.89 3.26 -10.87
N PRO A 123 -6.17 3.38 -11.27
CA PRO A 123 -7.20 3.89 -10.38
C PRO A 123 -7.69 2.83 -9.40
N PHE A 124 -7.97 3.26 -8.18
CA PHE A 124 -8.60 2.48 -7.13
C PHE A 124 -9.51 3.37 -6.29
N ARG A 125 -10.28 2.76 -5.38
CA ARG A 125 -11.06 3.49 -4.39
C ARG A 125 -10.82 2.95 -3.00
N THR A 126 -10.88 3.83 -2.02
CA THR A 126 -11.08 3.48 -0.62
C THR A 126 -12.54 3.74 -0.24
N SER A 127 -13.15 2.86 0.54
CA SER A 127 -14.43 3.15 1.19
C SER A 127 -14.25 4.16 2.33
N ALA A 128 -15.37 4.61 2.90
CA ALA A 128 -15.36 5.34 4.15
C ALA A 128 -14.83 4.44 5.27
N ILE A 129 -13.59 4.69 5.70
CA ILE A 129 -12.94 3.99 6.81
C ILE A 129 -13.29 4.73 8.10
N ASN A 130 -13.65 4.00 9.15
CA ASN A 130 -14.11 4.56 10.43
C ASN A 130 -13.22 4.07 11.58
N PHE A 131 -12.78 4.99 12.43
CA PHE A 131 -12.08 4.67 13.65
C PHE A 131 -13.05 4.11 14.70
N VAL A 132 -12.56 3.20 15.53
CA VAL A 132 -13.28 2.78 16.73
C VAL A 132 -13.35 3.97 17.68
N ALA A 133 -14.55 4.32 18.16
CA ALA A 133 -14.79 5.52 18.96
C ALA A 133 -13.93 5.54 20.24
N GLU A 134 -13.81 4.38 20.89
CA GLU A 134 -13.01 4.17 22.11
C GLU A 134 -11.50 4.10 21.87
N SER A 135 -11.05 4.05 20.61
CA SER A 135 -9.63 4.02 20.29
C SER A 135 -8.96 5.36 20.59
N CYS A 136 -7.67 5.33 20.95
CA CYS A 136 -6.85 6.54 21.06
C CYS A 136 -6.16 6.94 19.75
N ALA A 137 -6.33 6.17 18.67
CA ALA A 137 -5.66 6.46 17.42
C ALA A 137 -6.17 7.74 16.77
N VAL A 138 -5.25 8.59 16.32
CA VAL A 138 -5.51 9.79 15.49
C VAL A 138 -5.17 9.56 14.02
N SER A 139 -4.33 8.56 13.75
CA SER A 139 -4.00 8.14 12.40
C SER A 139 -3.70 6.65 12.35
N VAL A 140 -4.05 6.02 11.23
CA VAL A 140 -3.58 4.67 10.88
C VAL A 140 -2.84 4.75 9.56
N ARG A 141 -1.56 4.42 9.55
CA ARG A 141 -0.72 4.37 8.35
C ARG A 141 -0.53 2.94 7.89
N PHE A 142 -0.96 2.65 6.67
CA PHE A 142 -0.73 1.37 6.00
C PHE A 142 0.51 1.46 5.13
N TYR A 143 1.45 0.54 5.32
CA TYR A 143 2.60 0.35 4.43
C TYR A 143 2.21 -0.63 3.32
N VAL A 144 1.79 -0.08 2.17
CA VAL A 144 1.28 -0.85 1.04
C VAL A 144 2.44 -1.36 0.20
N SER A 145 2.45 -2.66 -0.07
CA SER A 145 3.48 -3.29 -0.90
C SER A 145 3.06 -3.25 -2.36
N ILE A 146 3.94 -2.74 -3.22
CA ILE A 146 3.70 -2.61 -4.66
C ILE A 146 4.88 -3.22 -5.42
N VAL A 147 4.58 -3.96 -6.48
CA VAL A 147 5.58 -4.39 -7.45
C VAL A 147 5.18 -3.94 -8.85
N ASP A 148 6.04 -3.16 -9.48
CA ASP A 148 5.94 -2.82 -10.91
C ASP A 148 6.71 -3.85 -11.73
N ILE A 149 6.05 -4.44 -12.72
CA ILE A 149 6.54 -5.61 -13.46
C ILE A 149 7.07 -5.13 -14.80
N CYS A 150 8.39 -5.14 -14.96
CA CYS A 150 9.04 -4.70 -16.20
C CYS A 150 9.45 -5.87 -17.10
N GLN A 151 9.48 -7.08 -16.55
CA GLN A 151 9.65 -8.32 -17.27
C GLN A 151 8.73 -9.39 -16.68
N ILE A 152 8.14 -10.23 -17.53
CA ILE A 152 7.40 -11.40 -17.07
C ILE A 152 8.43 -12.48 -16.72
N THR A 153 8.57 -12.77 -15.43
CA THR A 153 9.66 -13.58 -14.88
C THR A 153 9.18 -14.59 -13.85
N THR A 154 10.07 -15.50 -13.46
CA THR A 154 9.94 -16.36 -12.29
C THR A 154 10.22 -15.60 -10.99
N ALA A 155 9.94 -16.22 -9.84
CA ALA A 155 10.23 -15.64 -8.53
C ALA A 155 11.74 -15.45 -8.27
N GLU A 156 12.58 -16.32 -8.82
CA GLU A 156 14.05 -16.29 -8.64
C GLU A 156 14.68 -15.07 -9.31
N GLU A 157 14.05 -14.56 -10.37
CA GLU A 157 14.56 -13.46 -11.18
C GLU A 157 14.14 -12.07 -10.67
N LEU A 158 13.22 -11.98 -9.69
CA LEU A 158 12.60 -10.72 -9.25
C LEU A 158 13.60 -9.67 -8.75
N THR A 159 14.69 -10.13 -8.15
CA THR A 159 15.71 -9.25 -7.57
C THR A 159 16.79 -8.83 -8.59
N ASN A 160 16.72 -9.35 -9.81
CA ASN A 160 17.62 -8.94 -10.89
C ASN A 160 17.30 -7.49 -11.31
N GLU A 161 18.35 -6.73 -11.61
CA GLU A 161 18.22 -5.35 -12.05
C GLU A 161 17.33 -5.25 -13.31
N GLY A 162 16.37 -4.32 -13.28
CA GLY A 162 15.48 -4.06 -14.41
C GLY A 162 14.32 -5.05 -14.59
N VAL A 163 14.19 -6.09 -13.76
CA VAL A 163 13.09 -7.06 -13.83
C VAL A 163 11.82 -6.50 -13.19
N ALA A 164 11.94 -5.97 -11.97
CA ALA A 164 10.81 -5.46 -11.20
C ALA A 164 11.19 -4.25 -10.34
N GLY A 165 10.26 -3.32 -10.21
CA GLY A 165 10.31 -2.22 -9.24
C GLY A 165 9.70 -2.70 -7.94
N LEU A 166 10.54 -3.11 -6.98
CA LEU A 166 10.10 -3.61 -5.67
C LEU A 166 9.90 -2.44 -4.70
N TRP A 167 8.66 -2.01 -4.53
CA TRP A 167 8.24 -1.01 -3.54
C TRP A 167 7.60 -1.72 -2.34
N THR A 168 8.40 -2.60 -1.75
CA THR A 168 8.04 -3.50 -0.66
C THR A 168 9.01 -3.29 0.50
N HIS A 169 8.71 -3.88 1.65
CA HIS A 169 9.63 -3.91 2.78
C HIS A 169 10.91 -4.68 2.43
N ASN A 170 12.03 -4.35 3.06
CA ASN A 170 13.34 -4.91 2.72
C ASN A 170 13.74 -6.18 3.51
N ASN A 171 12.98 -6.59 4.52
CA ASN A 171 13.31 -7.72 5.40
C ASN A 171 12.05 -8.42 5.97
N LEU A 172 11.05 -8.72 5.14
CA LEU A 172 9.91 -9.55 5.56
C LEU A 172 10.21 -11.05 5.47
N GLY A 173 11.26 -11.45 4.74
CA GLY A 173 11.60 -12.84 4.47
C GLY A 173 10.87 -13.41 3.25
N THR A 174 10.53 -12.56 2.26
CA THR A 174 9.84 -12.98 1.03
C THR A 174 10.70 -12.81 -0.21
N VAL A 175 10.35 -13.50 -1.29
CA VAL A 175 10.97 -13.29 -2.62
C VAL A 175 10.70 -11.90 -3.19
N PHE A 176 9.75 -11.17 -2.62
CA PHE A 176 9.38 -9.82 -3.01
C PHE A 176 10.08 -8.76 -2.17
N ASP A 177 10.98 -9.13 -1.26
CA ASP A 177 11.70 -8.18 -0.42
C ASP A 177 12.58 -7.26 -1.28
N ARG A 178 12.46 -5.95 -1.05
CA ARG A 178 13.30 -4.97 -1.73
C ARG A 178 14.74 -5.08 -1.24
N ILE A 179 15.69 -5.18 -2.16
CA ILE A 179 17.12 -5.14 -1.83
C ILE A 179 17.53 -3.68 -1.52
N SER A 180 17.55 -3.32 -0.24
CA SER A 180 17.90 -1.98 0.24
C SER A 180 18.40 -2.01 1.70
N SER A 181 19.28 -1.09 2.07
CA SER A 181 19.68 -0.88 3.48
C SER A 181 18.64 -0.11 4.30
N SER A 182 17.67 0.52 3.64
CA SER A 182 16.54 1.26 4.26
C SER A 182 15.20 0.61 3.96
N ASP A 183 14.29 0.68 4.92
CA ASP A 183 12.91 0.18 4.83
C ASP A 183 11.93 1.29 4.40
N ASP A 184 12.23 1.98 3.29
CA ASP A 184 11.46 3.09 2.71
C ASP A 184 10.78 2.74 1.38
N GLY A 185 10.74 1.43 1.05
CA GLY A 185 10.15 0.91 -0.18
C GLY A 185 8.63 1.09 -0.26
N PRO A 186 7.85 0.60 0.72
CA PRO A 186 6.39 0.59 0.66
C PRO A 186 5.77 1.97 0.46
N ALA A 187 4.62 2.02 -0.21
CA ALA A 187 3.85 3.24 -0.37
C ALA A 187 2.94 3.46 0.85
N PRO A 188 3.11 4.56 1.61
CA PRO A 188 2.24 4.82 2.75
C PRO A 188 0.87 5.35 2.29
N LEU A 189 -0.21 4.78 2.83
CA LEU A 189 -1.54 5.36 2.82
C LEU A 189 -1.96 5.63 4.27
N THR A 190 -2.20 6.88 4.62
CA THR A 190 -2.58 7.28 5.99
C THR A 190 -4.06 7.66 6.04
N VAL A 191 -4.79 7.07 6.97
CA VAL A 191 -6.15 7.48 7.33
C VAL A 191 -6.05 8.38 8.55
N MET A 192 -6.56 9.60 8.46
CA MET A 192 -6.66 10.55 9.57
C MET A 192 -8.03 10.47 10.21
N ARG A 193 -8.07 10.44 11.55
CA ARG A 193 -9.33 10.48 12.31
C ARG A 193 -10.01 11.85 12.15
N ASP A 194 -11.33 11.85 12.06
CA ASP A 194 -12.13 13.06 12.13
C ASP A 194 -12.40 13.38 13.60
N LEU A 195 -11.57 14.26 14.18
CA LEU A 195 -11.67 14.62 15.60
C LEU A 195 -12.88 15.49 15.94
N GLU A 196 -13.56 16.06 14.94
CA GLU A 196 -14.79 16.82 15.15
C GLU A 196 -15.99 15.88 15.25
N ALA A 197 -16.10 14.91 14.34
CA ALA A 197 -17.20 13.94 14.31
C ALA A 197 -16.98 12.74 15.26
N ASN A 198 -15.72 12.35 15.49
CA ASN A 198 -15.32 11.23 16.31
C ASN A 198 -14.16 11.65 17.25
N PRO A 199 -14.44 12.46 18.30
CA PRO A 199 -13.41 12.97 19.19
C PRO A 199 -12.72 11.85 19.99
N LEU A 200 -11.47 12.09 20.40
CA LEU A 200 -10.75 11.17 21.28
C LEU A 200 -11.47 11.03 22.64
N PRO A 201 -11.52 9.81 23.21
CA PRO A 201 -11.90 9.63 24.60
C PRO A 201 -10.99 10.43 25.53
N ALA A 202 -11.56 10.95 26.62
CA ALA A 202 -10.80 11.76 27.59
C ALA A 202 -9.56 11.05 28.17
N SER A 203 -9.58 9.70 28.20
CA SER A 203 -8.45 8.87 28.65
C SER A 203 -7.24 8.89 27.70
N CYS A 204 -7.40 9.32 26.46
CA CYS A 204 -6.37 9.30 25.43
C CYS A 204 -5.44 10.54 25.45
N GLY A 205 -5.71 11.50 26.34
CA GLY A 205 -5.04 12.79 26.30
C GLY A 205 -5.43 13.63 25.07
N VAL A 206 -4.66 14.66 24.77
CA VAL A 206 -4.93 15.59 23.66
C VAL A 206 -4.30 15.16 22.34
N ASP A 207 -3.20 14.41 22.38
CA ASP A 207 -2.39 14.09 21.21
C ASP A 207 -2.80 12.76 20.55
N GLY A 208 -3.41 11.85 21.30
CA GLY A 208 -3.73 10.50 20.86
C GLY A 208 -2.47 9.71 20.45
N VAL A 209 -2.63 8.69 19.60
CA VAL A 209 -1.52 7.83 19.15
C VAL A 209 -1.52 7.63 17.63
N ALA A 210 -0.33 7.42 17.06
CA ALA A 210 -0.15 7.05 15.67
C ALA A 210 -0.01 5.52 15.53
N VAL A 211 -0.88 4.92 14.73
CA VAL A 211 -0.85 3.48 14.46
C VAL A 211 -0.20 3.23 13.10
N GLU A 212 0.66 2.23 13.03
CA GLU A 212 1.21 1.76 11.77
C GLU A 212 0.90 0.28 11.53
N VAL A 213 0.65 -0.07 10.28
CA VAL A 213 0.26 -1.41 9.87
C VAL A 213 1.14 -1.88 8.72
N ARG A 214 1.80 -3.02 8.92
CA ARG A 214 2.68 -3.65 7.93
C ARG A 214 2.16 -5.04 7.56
N PRO A 215 2.26 -5.46 6.30
CA PRO A 215 1.84 -6.80 5.91
C PRO A 215 2.79 -7.85 6.50
N SER A 216 2.30 -9.07 6.68
CA SER A 216 3.13 -10.20 7.06
C SER A 216 3.80 -10.84 5.84
N ALA A 217 4.84 -11.63 6.08
CA ALA A 217 5.45 -12.46 5.04
C ALA A 217 4.44 -13.41 4.39
N ASP A 218 3.58 -14.03 5.21
CA ASP A 218 2.53 -14.94 4.74
C ASP A 218 1.53 -14.24 3.83
N GLN A 219 1.13 -13.01 4.18
CA GLN A 219 0.24 -12.20 3.36
C GLN A 219 0.91 -11.87 2.01
N ILE A 220 2.14 -11.37 2.03
CA ILE A 220 2.84 -11.01 0.79
C ILE A 220 3.04 -12.23 -0.12
N ASN A 221 3.44 -13.38 0.42
CA ASN A 221 3.59 -14.60 -0.36
C ASN A 221 2.25 -15.09 -0.96
N ARG A 222 1.14 -14.91 -0.23
CA ARG A 222 -0.20 -15.30 -0.68
C ARG A 222 -0.74 -14.37 -1.76
N ASP A 223 -0.63 -13.05 -1.55
CA ASP A 223 -1.41 -12.05 -2.28
C ASP A 223 -0.60 -11.29 -3.32
N MET A 224 0.72 -11.21 -3.22
CA MET A 224 1.54 -10.50 -4.20
C MET A 224 1.53 -11.16 -5.59
N PRO A 225 1.51 -12.49 -5.74
CA PRO A 225 1.33 -13.10 -7.04
C PRO A 225 0.05 -12.63 -7.76
N ILE A 226 0.14 -12.40 -9.06
CA ILE A 226 -1.00 -12.11 -9.93
C ILE A 226 -1.63 -13.42 -10.37
N ARG A 227 -2.93 -13.55 -10.13
CA ARG A 227 -3.76 -14.62 -10.67
C ARG A 227 -4.71 -14.06 -11.71
N TYR A 228 -4.72 -14.66 -12.89
CA TYR A 228 -5.62 -14.34 -13.99
C TYR A 228 -6.40 -15.59 -14.36
N GLU A 229 -7.73 -15.50 -14.37
CA GLU A 229 -8.63 -16.63 -14.66
C GLU A 229 -8.36 -17.88 -13.80
N GLY A 230 -7.98 -17.67 -12.53
CA GLY A 230 -7.70 -18.75 -11.56
C GLY A 230 -6.30 -19.37 -11.66
N VAL A 231 -5.47 -18.95 -12.62
CA VAL A 231 -4.09 -19.41 -12.80
C VAL A 231 -3.12 -18.31 -12.37
N GLN A 232 -2.03 -18.67 -11.69
CA GLN A 232 -0.96 -17.71 -11.42
C GLN A 232 -0.27 -17.31 -12.72
N ALA A 233 -0.37 -16.03 -13.06
CA ALA A 233 0.20 -15.44 -14.27
C ALA A 233 1.56 -14.78 -14.01
N TRP A 234 1.79 -14.29 -12.78
CA TRP A 234 3.08 -13.72 -12.38
C TRP A 234 3.28 -13.81 -10.86
N PRO A 235 4.51 -14.02 -10.35
CA PRO A 235 5.64 -14.56 -11.10
C PRO A 235 5.28 -15.91 -11.73
N ILE A 236 5.95 -16.29 -12.82
CA ILE A 236 5.75 -17.60 -13.44
C ILE A 236 6.09 -18.69 -12.40
N PRO A 237 5.19 -19.66 -12.15
CA PRO A 237 5.42 -20.77 -11.21
C PRO A 237 6.61 -21.67 -11.56
#